data_AF-A0A2V5KGJ2-F1
#
_entry.id   AF-A0A2V5KGJ2-F1
#
_cell.length_a   1.000
_cell.length_b   1.000
_cell.length_c   1.000
_cell.angle_alpha   90.00
_cell.angle_beta   90.00
_cell.angle_gamma   90.00
#
_symmetry.space_group_name_H-M   'P 1'
#
loop_
_entity.id
_entity.type
_entity.pdbx_description
1 polymer ?
#
loop_
_entity_poly.entity_id
_entity_poly.type
_entity_poly.pdbx_seq_one_letter_code
_entity_poly.pdbx_strand_id
1 'polypeptide(L)'
;MVAFKEEFPYLRTDTGQLFEFNRDWLHAAITRAAHEAGYPSWWLTDHVTESIAFYLHLRNDENVVAFNQLSQTVRYVLRAIGYKEIVPHFAPSPPPISISLLDIAKHAGAGYELAFFDLLEKRIDSLLETGANNVQLCSLQACVKQLRGVKTWTRTCDALREEIVCFVRERLTAAADFSRLDCSLR
;
A
#
# COMPACT_ATOMS: atom_id res chain seq x y z
N MET A 1 8.45 -18.57 20.80
CA MET A 1 7.22 -17.78 21.08
C MET A 1 6.45 -17.75 19.78
N VAL A 2 5.37 -18.52 19.68
CA VAL A 2 4.53 -18.55 18.47
C VAL A 2 3.54 -17.41 18.64
N ALA A 3 3.69 -16.33 17.88
CA ALA A 3 2.71 -15.26 17.87
C ALA A 3 1.43 -15.83 17.23
N PHE A 4 0.34 -15.90 18.00
CA PHE A 4 -0.97 -16.12 17.41
C PHE A 4 -1.22 -14.97 16.43
N LYS A 5 -1.50 -15.29 15.16
CA LYS A 5 -1.93 -14.28 14.19
C LYS A 5 -3.22 -13.70 14.77
N GLU A 6 -3.18 -12.43 15.19
CA GLU A 6 -4.40 -11.73 15.58
C GLU A 6 -5.29 -11.68 14.33
N GLU A 7 -6.36 -12.48 14.34
CA GLU A 7 -7.31 -12.50 13.23
C GLU A 7 -8.18 -11.25 13.34
N PHE A 8 -7.87 -10.29 12.47
CA PHE A 8 -8.72 -9.13 12.22
C PHE A 8 -9.48 -9.34 10.91
N PRO A 9 -10.68 -8.75 10.77
CA PRO A 9 -11.40 -8.78 9.51
C PRO A 9 -10.63 -8.07 8.40
N TYR A 10 -10.84 -8.50 7.17
CA TYR A 10 -10.31 -7.78 6.01
C TYR A 10 -11.01 -6.44 5.83
N LEU A 11 -10.25 -5.42 5.43
CA LEU A 11 -10.79 -4.11 5.09
C LEU A 11 -11.00 -4.00 3.59
N ARG A 12 -12.20 -3.61 3.17
CA ARG A 12 -12.57 -3.39 1.76
C ARG A 12 -12.68 -1.92 1.41
N THR A 13 -11.91 -1.44 0.44
CA THR A 13 -12.03 -0.08 -0.10
C THR A 13 -13.28 0.06 -0.97
N ASP A 14 -13.67 1.30 -1.29
CA ASP A 14 -14.79 1.56 -2.23
C ASP A 14 -14.50 1.03 -3.64
N THR A 15 -13.23 0.78 -3.97
CA THR A 15 -12.79 0.21 -5.24
C THR A 15 -12.73 -1.32 -5.25
N GLY A 16 -13.00 -1.96 -4.11
CA GLY A 16 -12.99 -3.42 -3.99
C GLY A 16 -11.67 -4.02 -3.53
N GLN A 17 -10.61 -3.21 -3.36
CA GLN A 17 -9.34 -3.67 -2.80
C GLN A 17 -9.54 -4.19 -1.37
N LEU A 18 -9.03 -5.39 -1.10
CA LEU A 18 -8.98 -6.00 0.23
C LEU A 18 -7.58 -5.88 0.81
N PHE A 19 -7.47 -5.55 2.10
CA PHE A 19 -6.21 -5.61 2.83
C PHE A 19 -6.43 -6.01 4.29
N GLU A 20 -5.42 -6.63 4.89
CA GLU A 20 -5.46 -7.00 6.31
C GLU A 20 -5.33 -5.75 7.19
N PHE A 21 -6.13 -5.66 8.24
CA PHE A 21 -5.95 -4.60 9.23
C PHE A 21 -4.57 -4.72 9.89
N ASN A 22 -3.87 -3.59 9.99
CA ASN A 22 -2.56 -3.49 10.61
C ASN A 22 -2.58 -2.33 11.63
N ARG A 23 -2.22 -2.64 12.88
CA ARG A 23 -2.19 -1.67 13.99
C ARG A 23 -1.20 -0.54 13.75
N ASP A 24 0.01 -0.86 13.29
CA ASP A 24 1.07 0.12 13.03
C ASP A 24 0.65 1.12 11.95
N TRP A 25 -0.06 0.65 10.91
CA TRP A 25 -0.61 1.51 9.86
C TRP A 25 -1.63 2.51 10.43
N LEU A 26 -2.58 2.04 11.26
CA LEU A 26 -3.57 2.92 11.88
C LEU A 26 -2.91 3.91 12.85
N HIS A 27 -2.01 3.42 13.71
CA HIS A 27 -1.25 4.23 14.65
C HIS A 27 -0.48 5.35 13.94
N ALA A 28 0.22 5.02 12.84
CA ALA A 28 0.93 6.01 12.04
C ALA A 28 -0.01 7.03 11.39
N ALA A 29 -1.20 6.61 10.93
CA ALA A 29 -2.19 7.52 10.37
C ALA A 29 -2.75 8.50 11.41
N ILE A 30 -3.05 8.02 12.62
CA ILE A 30 -3.53 8.86 13.73
C ILE A 30 -2.42 9.82 14.19
N THR A 31 -1.18 9.32 14.35
CA THR A 31 -0.02 10.15 14.72
C THR A 31 0.19 11.31 13.73
N ARG A 32 0.12 11.04 12.43
CA ARG A 32 0.24 12.09 11.40
C ARG A 32 -0.87 13.12 11.50
N ALA A 33 -2.12 12.68 11.64
CA ALA A 33 -3.27 13.57 11.78
C ALA A 33 -3.17 14.45 13.04
N ALA A 34 -2.73 13.88 14.16
CA ALA A 34 -2.54 14.61 15.41
C ALA A 34 -1.42 15.65 15.27
N HIS A 35 -0.29 15.28 14.65
CA HIS A 35 0.81 16.20 14.38
C HIS A 35 0.37 17.39 13.51
N GLU A 36 -0.37 17.14 12.42
CA GLU A 36 -0.90 18.19 11.55
C GLU A 36 -1.91 19.11 12.25
N ALA A 37 -2.67 18.58 13.21
CA ALA A 37 -3.60 19.34 14.04
C ALA A 37 -2.91 20.14 15.17
N GLY A 38 -1.57 20.12 15.25
CA GLY A 38 -0.81 20.85 16.28
C GLY A 38 -0.53 20.08 17.57
N TYR A 39 -0.73 18.75 17.56
CA TYR A 39 -0.40 17.86 18.67
C TYR A 39 0.82 16.97 18.34
N PRO A 40 2.05 17.52 18.33
CA PRO A 40 3.25 16.70 18.19
C PRO A 40 3.35 15.75 19.40
N SER A 41 3.65 14.48 19.14
CA SER A 41 3.77 13.43 20.18
C SER A 41 2.49 13.25 21.03
N TRP A 42 1.33 13.23 20.38
CA TRP A 42 0.05 13.04 21.05
C TRP A 42 -0.05 11.68 21.76
N TRP A 43 -0.14 11.72 23.10
CA TRP A 43 -0.05 10.57 24.01
C TRP A 43 -1.23 9.58 23.93
N LEU A 44 -2.34 9.96 23.29
CA LEU A 44 -3.53 9.09 23.17
C LEU A 44 -3.52 8.19 21.93
N THR A 45 -2.52 8.32 21.05
CA THR A 45 -2.48 7.58 19.79
C THR A 45 -2.54 6.06 20.03
N ASP A 46 -1.76 5.55 20.98
CA ASP A 46 -1.78 4.13 21.37
C ASP A 46 -3.17 3.70 21.83
N HIS A 47 -3.78 4.46 22.74
CA HIS A 47 -5.10 4.15 23.30
C HIS A 47 -6.21 4.14 22.25
N VAL A 48 -6.19 5.10 21.30
CA VAL A 48 -7.16 5.14 20.20
C VAL A 48 -6.95 3.96 19.26
N THR A 49 -5.70 3.65 18.92
CA THR A 49 -5.37 2.50 18.05
C THR A 49 -5.86 1.19 18.66
N GLU A 50 -5.57 0.96 19.94
CA GLU A 50 -6.00 -0.23 20.67
C GLU A 50 -7.52 -0.33 20.81
N SER A 51 -8.20 0.80 21.05
CA SER A 51 -9.66 0.83 21.13
C SER A 51 -10.32 0.42 19.81
N ILE A 52 -9.75 0.86 18.67
CA ILE A 52 -10.23 0.52 17.34
C ILE A 52 -9.90 -0.93 16.98
N ALA A 53 -8.69 -1.40 17.31
CA ALA A 53 -8.31 -2.80 17.12
C ALA A 53 -9.25 -3.73 17.92
N PHE A 54 -9.53 -3.40 19.17
CA PHE A 54 -10.47 -4.14 20.02
C PHE A 54 -11.89 -4.14 19.43
N TYR A 55 -12.37 -3.00 18.93
CA TYR A 55 -13.65 -2.90 18.24
C TYR A 55 -13.73 -3.81 17.00
N LEU A 56 -12.67 -3.84 16.18
CA LEU A 56 -12.61 -4.72 15.01
C LEU A 56 -12.56 -6.20 15.40
N HIS A 57 -11.85 -6.54 16.47
CA HIS A 57 -11.78 -7.90 16.97
C HIS A 57 -13.15 -8.41 17.46
N LEU A 58 -13.95 -7.56 18.11
CA LEU A 58 -15.32 -7.89 18.50
C LEU A 58 -16.25 -8.12 17.29
N ARG A 59 -15.89 -7.60 16.12
CA ARG A 59 -16.64 -7.76 14.86
C ARG A 59 -16.13 -8.90 13.98
N ASN A 60 -15.26 -9.78 14.47
CA ASN A 60 -14.62 -10.81 13.65
C ASN A 60 -15.61 -11.83 13.02
N ASP A 61 -16.88 -11.86 13.45
CA ASP A 61 -17.94 -12.61 12.76
C ASP A 61 -18.23 -12.06 11.34
N GLU A 62 -17.94 -10.78 11.10
CA GLU A 62 -17.98 -10.13 9.79
C GLU A 62 -16.59 -10.27 9.12
N ASN A 63 -16.38 -11.31 8.30
CA ASN A 63 -15.09 -11.56 7.60
C ASN A 63 -14.51 -10.34 6.84
N VAL A 64 -15.34 -9.34 6.50
CA VAL A 64 -14.96 -8.13 5.77
C VAL A 64 -15.67 -6.90 6.34
N VAL A 65 -14.91 -5.87 6.68
CA VAL A 65 -15.38 -4.55 7.13
C VAL A 65 -15.08 -3.50 6.06
N ALA A 66 -16.01 -2.57 5.82
CA ALA A 66 -15.79 -1.49 4.88
C ALA A 66 -14.73 -0.49 5.39
N PHE A 67 -13.81 -0.07 4.53
CA PHE A 67 -12.76 0.89 4.88
C PHE A 67 -13.34 2.24 5.34
N ASN A 68 -14.38 2.72 4.67
CA ASN A 68 -15.08 3.94 5.08
C ASN A 68 -15.69 3.79 6.49
N GLN A 69 -16.23 2.61 6.82
CA GLN A 69 -16.76 2.36 8.16
C GLN A 69 -15.66 2.47 9.23
N LEU A 70 -14.50 1.86 9.01
CA LEU A 70 -13.34 2.04 9.90
C LEU A 70 -12.97 3.51 10.05
N SER A 71 -12.88 4.25 8.92
CA SER A 71 -12.57 5.68 8.93
C SER A 71 -13.57 6.46 9.78
N GLN A 72 -14.87 6.20 9.63
CA GLN A 72 -15.90 6.86 10.44
C GLN A 72 -15.81 6.49 11.92
N THR A 73 -15.51 5.23 12.26
CA THR A 73 -15.33 4.81 13.66
C THR A 73 -14.18 5.57 14.31
N VAL A 74 -13.03 5.71 13.66
CA VAL A 74 -11.91 6.49 14.19
C VAL A 74 -12.31 7.95 14.38
N ARG A 75 -12.96 8.56 13.38
CA ARG A 75 -13.45 9.95 13.47
C ARG A 75 -14.44 10.13 14.62
N TYR A 76 -15.31 9.17 14.85
CA TYR A 76 -16.25 9.18 15.97
C TYR A 76 -15.52 9.12 17.30
N VAL A 77 -14.57 8.19 17.46
CA VAL A 77 -13.76 8.07 18.69
C VAL A 77 -13.05 9.39 18.98
N LEU A 78 -12.33 9.96 18.01
CA LEU A 78 -11.64 11.25 18.15
C LEU A 78 -12.58 12.38 18.66
N ARG A 79 -13.81 12.45 18.13
CA ARG A 79 -14.82 13.41 18.62
C ARG A 79 -15.27 13.11 20.04
N ALA A 80 -15.51 11.84 20.37
CA ALA A 80 -16.01 11.42 21.67
C ALA A 80 -15.01 11.70 22.80
N ILE A 81 -13.71 11.57 22.52
CA ILE A 81 -12.64 11.89 23.48
C ILE A 81 -12.23 13.38 23.48
N GLY A 82 -12.92 14.23 22.72
CA GLY A 82 -12.74 15.69 22.75
C GLY A 82 -11.77 16.28 21.73
N TYR A 83 -11.18 15.49 20.84
CA TYR A 83 -10.16 15.90 19.87
C TYR A 83 -10.73 16.05 18.45
N LYS A 84 -11.79 16.84 18.33
CA LYS A 84 -12.51 17.05 17.06
C LYS A 84 -11.67 17.74 15.99
N GLU A 85 -10.65 18.48 16.39
CA GLU A 85 -9.69 19.19 15.54
C GLU A 85 -8.69 18.27 14.85
N ILE A 86 -8.50 17.03 15.32
CA ILE A 86 -7.69 16.02 14.62
C ILE A 86 -8.45 15.43 13.42
N VAL A 87 -9.80 15.43 13.49
CA VAL A 87 -10.67 14.78 12.50
C VAL A 87 -10.45 15.28 11.06
N PRO A 88 -10.33 16.59 10.76
CA PRO A 88 -10.08 17.06 9.40
C PRO A 88 -8.77 16.55 8.80
N HIS A 89 -7.75 16.34 9.64
CA HIS A 89 -6.42 15.86 9.24
C HIS A 89 -6.33 14.33 9.15
N PHE A 90 -7.30 13.62 9.71
CA PHE A 90 -7.35 12.17 9.60
C PHE A 90 -7.83 11.75 8.21
N ALA A 91 -6.89 11.58 7.29
CA ALA A 91 -7.11 11.06 5.93
C ALA A 91 -6.33 9.74 5.75
N PRO A 92 -6.80 8.62 6.34
CA PRO A 92 -6.14 7.34 6.14
C PRO A 92 -6.27 6.92 4.68
N SER A 93 -5.15 6.54 4.07
CA SER A 93 -5.10 5.87 2.78
C SER A 93 -4.90 4.36 3.00
N PRO A 94 -5.55 3.48 2.23
CA PRO A 94 -5.24 2.06 2.23
C PRO A 94 -3.72 1.84 2.04
N PRO A 95 -3.13 0.83 2.68
CA PRO A 95 -1.74 0.49 2.46
C PRO A 95 -1.50 0.19 0.97
N PRO A 96 -0.34 0.61 0.41
CA PRO A 96 -0.04 0.37 -0.99
C PRO A 96 0.09 -1.12 -1.28
N ILE A 97 -0.43 -1.55 -2.42
CA ILE A 97 -0.18 -2.90 -2.93
C ILE A 97 1.27 -2.94 -3.41
N SER A 98 2.12 -3.65 -2.67
CA SER A 98 3.53 -3.79 -3.02
C SER A 98 3.75 -4.92 -4.00
N ILE A 99 4.47 -4.64 -5.09
CA ILE A 99 4.90 -5.61 -6.09
C ILE A 99 6.41 -5.59 -6.19
N SER A 100 7.03 -6.75 -6.03
CA SER A 100 8.46 -6.94 -6.19
C SER A 100 8.81 -7.15 -7.66
N LEU A 101 9.48 -6.17 -8.27
CA LEU A 101 9.99 -6.28 -9.64
C LEU A 101 11.02 -7.40 -9.76
N LEU A 102 11.80 -7.64 -8.70
CA LEU A 102 12.76 -8.74 -8.65
C LEU A 102 12.07 -10.10 -8.76
N ASP A 103 10.93 -10.28 -8.11
CA ASP A 103 10.22 -11.56 -8.20
C ASP A 103 9.64 -11.75 -9.60
N ILE A 104 9.14 -10.70 -10.25
CA ILE A 104 8.75 -10.76 -11.67
C ILE A 104 9.95 -11.16 -12.54
N ALA A 105 11.13 -10.56 -12.35
CA ALA A 105 12.34 -10.92 -13.08
C ALA A 105 12.79 -12.37 -12.84
N LYS A 106 12.65 -12.89 -11.62
CA LYS A 106 12.93 -14.31 -11.32
C LYS A 106 11.95 -15.24 -12.04
N HIS A 107 10.66 -14.90 -12.09
CA HIS A 107 9.65 -15.68 -12.81
C HIS A 107 9.86 -15.63 -14.33
N ALA A 108 10.30 -14.51 -14.88
CA ALA A 108 10.66 -14.38 -16.29
C ALA A 108 11.89 -15.21 -16.68
N GLY A 109 12.81 -15.43 -15.74
CA GLY A 109 14.10 -16.05 -15.98
C GLY A 109 15.21 -15.02 -16.27
N ALA A 110 16.45 -15.35 -15.93
CA ALA A 110 17.58 -14.44 -16.10
C ALA A 110 17.85 -14.12 -17.59
N GLY A 111 18.00 -12.85 -17.93
CA GLY A 111 18.27 -12.39 -19.31
C GLY A 111 17.06 -12.29 -20.24
N TYR A 112 15.85 -12.62 -19.78
CA TYR A 112 14.64 -12.58 -20.60
C TYR A 112 13.87 -11.27 -20.39
N GLU A 113 14.45 -10.16 -20.84
CA GLU A 113 13.86 -8.80 -20.69
C GLU A 113 12.46 -8.71 -21.31
N LEU A 114 12.23 -9.30 -22.49
CA LEU A 114 10.90 -9.32 -23.12
C LEU A 114 9.85 -10.06 -22.27
N ALA A 115 10.19 -11.25 -21.75
CA ALA A 115 9.29 -12.00 -20.89
C ALA A 115 9.01 -11.27 -19.57
N PHE A 116 9.99 -10.52 -19.06
CA PHE A 116 9.80 -9.65 -17.90
C PHE A 116 8.78 -8.54 -18.19
N PHE A 117 8.90 -7.84 -19.31
CA PHE A 117 7.96 -6.78 -19.68
C PHE A 117 6.54 -7.32 -19.89
N ASP A 118 6.39 -8.49 -20.51
CA ASP A 118 5.08 -9.16 -20.67
C ASP A 118 4.44 -9.51 -19.32
N LEU A 119 5.24 -10.02 -18.36
CA LEU A 119 4.73 -10.34 -17.02
C LEU A 119 4.42 -9.09 -16.21
N LEU A 120 5.22 -8.04 -16.34
CA LEU A 120 5.00 -6.75 -15.70
C LEU A 120 3.70 -6.11 -16.20
N GLU A 121 3.46 -6.13 -17.51
CA GLU A 121 2.22 -5.65 -18.13
C GLU A 121 1.00 -6.35 -17.53
N LYS A 122 0.96 -7.68 -17.61
CA LYS A 122 -0.15 -8.47 -17.06
C LYS A 122 -0.38 -8.19 -15.58
N ARG A 123 0.70 -7.93 -14.82
CA ARG A 123 0.58 -7.62 -13.41
C ARG A 123 -0.03 -6.24 -13.17
N ILE A 124 0.37 -5.24 -13.96
CA ILE A 124 -0.22 -3.89 -13.90
C ILE A 124 -1.69 -3.93 -14.32
N ASP A 125 -2.03 -4.61 -15.41
CA ASP A 125 -3.41 -4.73 -15.88
C ASP A 125 -4.32 -5.38 -14.83
N SER A 126 -3.86 -6.47 -14.20
CA SER A 126 -4.60 -7.12 -13.12
C SER A 126 -4.86 -6.20 -11.91
N LEU A 127 -3.93 -5.29 -11.58
CA LEU A 127 -4.14 -4.31 -10.52
C LEU A 127 -5.17 -3.26 -10.91
N LEU A 128 -5.13 -2.81 -12.15
CA LEU A 128 -6.08 -1.84 -12.69
C LEU A 128 -7.50 -2.45 -12.71
N GLU A 129 -7.64 -3.70 -13.14
CA GLU A 129 -8.92 -4.44 -13.10
C GLU A 129 -9.45 -4.61 -11.67
N THR A 130 -8.56 -4.78 -10.69
CA THR A 130 -8.95 -4.92 -9.27
C THR A 130 -9.31 -3.57 -8.61
N GLY A 131 -9.17 -2.45 -9.32
CA GLY A 131 -9.42 -1.12 -8.76
C GLY A 131 -8.40 -0.73 -7.68
N ALA A 132 -7.15 -1.17 -7.82
CA ALA A 132 -6.09 -0.71 -6.92
C ALA A 132 -5.94 0.82 -7.06
N ASN A 133 -5.85 1.54 -5.94
CA ASN A 133 -5.69 3.00 -5.94
C ASN A 133 -4.28 3.43 -5.55
N ASN A 134 -3.51 2.55 -4.93
CA ASN A 134 -2.16 2.85 -4.45
C ASN A 134 -1.28 1.62 -4.64
N VAL A 135 -0.29 1.70 -5.52
CA VAL A 135 0.60 0.61 -5.90
C VAL A 135 2.05 1.04 -5.69
N GLN A 136 2.86 0.15 -5.15
CA GLN A 136 4.28 0.38 -4.97
C GLN A 136 5.07 -0.72 -5.67
N LEU A 137 5.85 -0.34 -6.68
CA LEU A 137 6.78 -1.23 -7.37
C LEU A 137 8.13 -1.14 -6.66
N CYS A 138 8.59 -2.26 -6.09
CA CYS A 138 9.76 -2.33 -5.24
C CYS A 138 10.88 -3.16 -5.89
N SER A 139 12.09 -3.01 -5.35
CA SER A 139 13.27 -3.82 -5.70
C SER A 139 13.76 -3.59 -7.13
N LEU A 140 13.58 -2.38 -7.66
CA LEU A 140 13.99 -2.02 -9.02
C LEU A 140 15.48 -2.29 -9.27
N GLN A 141 16.34 -1.89 -8.35
CA GLN A 141 17.80 -2.07 -8.51
C GLN A 141 18.18 -3.56 -8.59
N ALA A 142 17.60 -4.39 -7.72
CA ALA A 142 17.87 -5.83 -7.72
C ALA A 142 17.29 -6.51 -8.98
N CYS A 143 16.11 -6.09 -9.43
CA CYS A 143 15.49 -6.52 -10.67
C CYS A 143 16.41 -6.25 -11.88
N VAL A 144 16.92 -5.04 -12.02
CA VAL A 144 17.83 -4.67 -13.12
C VAL A 144 19.09 -5.51 -13.11
N LYS A 145 19.70 -5.72 -11.94
CA LYS A 145 20.89 -6.59 -11.81
C LYS A 145 20.59 -8.04 -12.20
N GLN A 146 19.43 -8.56 -11.80
CA GLN A 146 18.98 -9.91 -12.13
C GLN A 146 18.77 -10.08 -13.63
N LEU A 147 18.10 -9.12 -14.28
CA LEU A 147 17.85 -9.15 -15.72
C LEU A 147 19.16 -9.05 -16.53
N ARG A 148 20.08 -8.18 -16.10
CA ARG A 148 21.41 -8.03 -16.74
C ARG A 148 22.39 -9.15 -16.38
N GLY A 149 22.08 -10.00 -15.39
CA GLY A 149 22.99 -11.06 -14.93
C GLY A 149 24.29 -10.53 -14.30
N VAL A 150 24.28 -9.32 -13.73
CA VAL A 150 25.48 -8.65 -13.20
C VAL A 150 25.44 -8.52 -11.69
N LYS A 151 26.62 -8.64 -11.06
CA LYS A 151 26.78 -8.42 -9.60
C LYS A 151 26.97 -6.93 -9.27
N THR A 152 27.68 -6.22 -10.14
CA THR A 152 28.02 -4.79 -10.00
C THR A 152 27.19 -3.96 -10.97
N TRP A 153 26.80 -2.76 -10.55
CA TRP A 153 26.03 -1.84 -11.39
C TRP A 153 26.89 -1.26 -12.51
N THR A 154 26.32 -1.16 -13.72
CA THR A 154 26.99 -0.68 -14.93
C THR A 154 26.10 0.33 -15.67
N ARG A 155 26.65 1.04 -16.66
CA ARG A 155 25.88 1.96 -17.52
C ARG A 155 24.71 1.29 -18.25
N THR A 156 24.83 0.00 -18.58
CA THR A 156 23.74 -0.78 -19.19
C THR A 156 22.61 -1.09 -18.20
N CYS A 157 22.89 -1.05 -16.89
CA CYS A 157 21.87 -1.10 -15.85
C CYS A 157 21.06 0.21 -15.80
N ASP A 158 21.72 1.36 -15.96
CA ASP A 158 21.02 2.66 -15.98
C ASP A 158 20.02 2.74 -17.14
N ALA A 159 20.43 2.29 -18.34
CA ALA A 159 19.54 2.22 -19.50
C ALA A 159 18.31 1.34 -19.23
N LEU A 160 18.51 0.11 -18.74
CA LEU A 160 17.40 -0.79 -18.43
C LEU A 160 16.50 -0.26 -17.33
N ARG A 161 17.07 0.37 -16.30
CA ARG A 161 16.28 1.01 -15.25
C ARG A 161 15.35 2.06 -15.83
N GLU A 162 15.86 2.91 -16.73
CA GLU A 162 15.04 3.94 -17.37
C GLU A 162 13.96 3.32 -18.26
N GLU A 163 14.29 2.28 -19.03
CA GLU A 163 13.31 1.54 -19.83
C GLU A 163 12.16 0.99 -18.98
N ILE A 164 12.46 0.37 -17.83
CA ILE A 164 11.43 -0.13 -16.90
C ILE A 164 10.56 1.01 -16.37
N VAL A 165 11.17 2.13 -15.98
CA VAL A 165 10.43 3.28 -15.44
C VAL A 165 9.54 3.92 -16.51
N CYS A 166 10.06 4.11 -17.73
CA CYS A 166 9.29 4.63 -18.86
C CYS A 166 8.12 3.70 -19.19
N PHE A 167 8.37 2.40 -19.29
CA PHE A 167 7.33 1.41 -19.55
C PHE A 167 6.18 1.49 -18.54
N VAL A 168 6.50 1.51 -17.24
CA VAL A 168 5.48 1.63 -16.18
C VAL A 168 4.69 2.93 -16.34
N ARG A 169 5.37 4.07 -16.53
CA ARG A 169 4.70 5.37 -16.68
C ARG A 169 3.77 5.41 -17.90
N GLU A 170 4.23 4.91 -19.04
CA GLU A 170 3.45 4.84 -20.27
C GLU A 170 2.20 3.99 -20.09
N ARG A 171 2.33 2.81 -19.45
CA ARG A 171 1.19 1.94 -19.18
C ARG A 171 0.16 2.57 -18.25
N LEU A 172 0.61 3.20 -17.17
CA LEU A 172 -0.29 3.89 -16.24
C LEU A 172 -0.97 5.11 -16.88
N THR A 173 -0.30 5.80 -17.79
CA THR A 173 -0.87 6.93 -18.54
C THR A 173 -1.86 6.46 -19.62
N ALA A 174 -1.58 5.34 -20.29
CA ALA A 174 -2.48 4.76 -21.28
C ALA A 174 -3.79 4.23 -20.66
N ALA A 175 -3.72 3.76 -19.40
CA ALA A 175 -4.88 3.33 -18.64
C ALA A 175 -5.70 4.49 -18.02
N ALA A 176 -5.38 5.75 -18.33
CA ALA A 176 -5.89 6.95 -17.66
C ALA A 176 -7.36 7.35 -17.95
N ASP A 177 -8.26 6.38 -18.04
CA ASP A 177 -9.61 6.57 -17.50
C ASP A 177 -9.61 6.47 -15.95
N PHE A 178 -8.51 5.97 -15.35
CA PHE A 178 -8.30 5.89 -13.90
C PHE A 178 -7.40 7.02 -13.38
N SER A 179 -7.98 8.20 -13.16
CA SER A 179 -7.32 9.40 -12.59
C SER A 179 -6.83 9.28 -11.13
N ARG A 180 -6.67 8.07 -10.58
CA ARG A 180 -6.54 7.84 -9.12
C ARG A 180 -5.45 6.86 -8.67
N LEU A 181 -4.66 6.27 -9.57
CA LEU A 181 -3.58 5.36 -9.16
C LEU A 181 -2.35 6.16 -8.70
N ASP A 182 -2.09 6.18 -7.39
CA ASP A 182 -0.79 6.60 -6.87
C ASP A 182 0.20 5.45 -7.06
N CYS A 183 1.24 5.67 -7.86
CA CYS A 183 2.27 4.67 -8.13
C CYS A 183 3.66 5.20 -7.79
N SER A 184 4.36 4.49 -6.90
CA SER A 184 5.76 4.79 -6.58
C SER A 184 6.69 3.63 -6.93
N LEU A 185 7.90 3.97 -7.38
CA LEU A 185 8.97 3.05 -7.72
C LEU A 185 10.09 3.18 -6.67
N ARG A 186 10.42 2.08 -5.97
CA ARG A 186 11.48 2.02 -4.94
C ARG A 186 12.56 0.98 -5.25
#